data_AF-A0AAD8U975-F1
#
_entry.id   AF-A0AAD8U975-F1
#
_cell.length_a   1.000
_cell.length_b   1.000
_cell.length_c   1.000
_cell.angle_alpha   90.00
_cell.angle_beta   90.00
_cell.angle_gamma   90.00
#
_symmetry.space_group_name_H-M   'P 1'
#
loop_
_entity.id
_entity.type
_entity.pdbx_description
1 polymer ?
#
loop_
_entity_poly.entity_id
_entity_poly.type
_entity_poly.pdbx_seq_one_letter_code
_entity_poly.pdbx_strand_id
1 'polypeptide(L)'
;MTHESEEEENIALAAGGRAEIVEGKFRELKIPRKFNYERVKAARANQMARSLIHEGRESVSTAWFAWYVDFNVWSYIHEKFAKHGDHETFPWIDLEPAVKPKTPEDASAWFNGLKDAIKQKYDLPALERKKLGLTLMRPENYLVRDLDKIAARWREDTWNNVFPGREPPHGKAFEVIVPSAVEMFSDLKWDVTQKANLFPATICLTTVGRVHRRGHFVMAIVLGYNSGVIDDPENRLILAKTYDVVLKCAINIIITGKSTKLTRAFKGFDLPEPELDDDGEDAIMGGMGDEMELTQEQLALCAEGFDVVPLTSIPDYAVFRVSEWLHREVGRTSAEDRCRLLRDWCQLEDGKFHQNLEGMTREDLQKACHEAWMEKTNNWKETLDLTVWSWTEEVCWAKKIAEPFDS
;
A
#
# COMPACT_ATOMS: atom_id res chain seq x y z
N MET A 1 -11.44 37.57 -0.46
CA MET A 1 -10.38 36.54 -0.53
C MET A 1 -10.93 35.31 0.16
N THR A 2 -10.88 34.17 -0.52
CA THR A 2 -11.36 32.89 -0.01
C THR A 2 -10.25 32.23 0.81
N HIS A 3 -10.62 31.44 1.82
CA HIS A 3 -9.69 30.74 2.71
C HIS A 3 -8.63 29.90 1.96
N GLU A 4 -8.97 29.37 0.78
CA GLU A 4 -8.05 28.64 -0.10
C GLU A 4 -6.92 29.52 -0.68
N SER A 5 -7.16 30.82 -0.91
CA SER A 5 -6.14 31.71 -1.50
C SER A 5 -5.08 32.13 -0.47
N GLU A 6 -5.45 32.24 0.80
CA GLU A 6 -4.51 32.54 1.90
C GLU A 6 -3.65 31.31 2.25
N GLU A 7 -4.23 30.11 2.17
CA GLU A 7 -3.53 28.85 2.42
C GLU A 7 -2.46 28.57 1.34
N GLU A 8 -2.80 28.80 0.06
CA GLU A 8 -1.84 28.68 -1.05
C GLU A 8 -0.69 29.68 -0.95
N GLU A 9 -0.96 30.91 -0.52
CA GLU A 9 0.05 31.95 -0.32
C GLU A 9 1.01 31.59 0.85
N ASN A 10 0.46 31.05 1.94
CA ASN A 10 1.24 30.56 3.08
C ASN A 10 2.11 29.35 2.72
N ILE A 11 1.62 28.42 1.91
CA ILE A 11 2.38 27.28 1.40
C ILE A 11 3.56 27.75 0.53
N ALA A 12 3.32 28.71 -0.37
CA ALA A 12 4.34 29.27 -1.25
C ALA A 12 5.45 29.99 -0.46
N LEU A 13 5.07 30.82 0.53
CA LEU A 13 6.01 31.50 1.42
C LEU A 13 6.84 30.52 2.25
N ALA A 14 6.20 29.48 2.81
CA ALA A 14 6.88 28.42 3.55
C ALA A 14 7.87 27.63 2.67
N ALA A 15 7.54 27.39 1.40
CA ALA A 15 8.39 26.65 0.48
C ALA A 15 9.74 27.35 0.20
N GLY A 16 9.77 28.69 0.19
CA GLY A 16 10.97 29.47 -0.11
C GLY A 16 12.12 29.32 0.90
N GLY A 17 11.81 29.12 2.19
CA GLY A 17 12.81 29.06 3.27
C GLY A 17 12.99 27.67 3.91
N ARG A 18 12.12 26.71 3.61
CA ARG A 18 12.09 25.40 4.28
C ARG A 18 13.38 24.60 4.13
N ALA A 19 13.93 24.53 2.92
CA ALA A 19 15.16 23.79 2.64
C ALA A 19 16.36 24.36 3.42
N GLU A 20 16.45 25.68 3.58
CA GLU A 20 17.52 26.35 4.33
C GLU A 20 17.42 26.08 5.83
N ILE A 21 16.19 26.04 6.37
CA ILE A 21 15.96 25.72 7.79
C ILE A 21 16.27 24.25 8.08
N VAL A 22 15.85 23.33 7.20
CA VAL A 22 16.18 21.91 7.32
C VAL A 22 17.69 21.71 7.27
N GLU A 23 18.40 22.38 6.34
CA GLU A 23 19.87 22.37 6.30
C GLU A 23 20.50 23.03 7.53
N GLY A 24 19.90 24.12 8.03
CA GLY A 24 20.27 24.75 9.30
C GLY A 24 20.23 23.75 10.45
N LYS A 25 19.21 22.88 10.50
CA LYS A 25 19.07 21.87 11.54
C LYS A 25 20.17 20.81 11.52
N PHE A 26 20.73 20.48 10.34
CA PHE A 26 21.91 19.60 10.26
C PHE A 26 23.12 20.19 10.99
N ARG A 27 23.29 21.51 10.91
CA ARG A 27 24.38 22.23 11.58
C ARG A 27 24.15 22.27 13.08
N GLU A 28 22.92 22.54 13.50
CA GLU A 28 22.53 22.58 14.91
C GLU A 28 22.72 21.23 15.62
N LEU A 29 22.23 20.14 15.01
CA LEU A 29 22.37 18.78 15.54
C LEU A 29 23.78 18.20 15.43
N LYS A 30 24.76 18.99 14.94
CA LYS A 30 26.16 18.60 14.77
C LYS A 30 26.33 17.27 14.03
N ILE A 31 25.53 17.07 12.98
CA ILE A 31 25.50 15.81 12.24
C ILE A 31 26.87 15.53 11.61
N PRO A 32 27.41 14.30 11.72
CA PRO A 32 28.71 13.97 11.14
C PRO A 32 28.78 14.25 9.63
N ARG A 33 29.87 14.86 9.15
CA ARG A 33 30.05 15.25 7.73
C ARG A 33 29.79 14.15 6.69
N LYS A 34 29.91 12.88 7.07
CA LYS A 34 29.57 11.73 6.22
C LYS A 34 28.08 11.67 5.83
N PHE A 35 27.21 12.31 6.61
CA PHE A 35 25.77 12.51 6.37
C PHE A 35 25.50 13.96 5.94
N ASN A 36 26.16 14.40 4.86
CA ASN A 36 25.87 15.71 4.27
C ASN A 36 24.38 15.81 3.89
N TYR A 37 23.76 16.96 4.16
CA TYR A 37 22.37 17.29 3.83
C TYR A 37 21.97 16.88 2.41
N GLU A 38 22.73 17.26 1.38
CA GLU A 38 22.41 16.93 -0.02
C GLU A 38 22.38 15.43 -0.28
N ARG A 39 23.29 14.68 0.35
CA ARG A 39 23.33 13.21 0.23
C ARG A 39 22.12 12.57 0.92
N VAL A 40 21.75 13.06 2.10
CA VAL A 40 20.57 12.57 2.82
C VAL A 40 19.30 12.93 2.06
N LYS A 41 19.18 14.17 1.58
CA LYS A 41 18.07 14.67 0.77
C LYS A 41 17.89 13.84 -0.50
N ALA A 42 18.96 13.61 -1.27
CA ALA A 42 18.92 12.78 -2.47
C ALA A 42 18.55 11.32 -2.15
N ALA A 43 19.05 10.75 -1.05
CA ALA A 43 18.70 9.40 -0.63
C ALA A 43 17.21 9.29 -0.25
N ARG A 44 16.68 10.27 0.48
CA ARG A 44 15.25 10.33 0.85
C ARG A 44 14.36 10.57 -0.35
N ALA A 45 14.74 11.44 -1.27
CA ALA A 45 14.04 11.62 -2.54
C ALA A 45 14.02 10.34 -3.38
N ASN A 46 15.14 9.61 -3.45
CA ASN A 46 15.19 8.33 -4.17
C ASN A 46 14.31 7.25 -3.51
N GLN A 47 14.36 7.15 -2.18
CA GLN A 47 13.49 6.24 -1.43
C GLN A 47 12.02 6.59 -1.64
N MET A 48 11.66 7.86 -1.58
CA MET A 48 10.29 8.31 -1.78
C MET A 48 9.81 8.06 -3.20
N ALA A 49 10.64 8.36 -4.20
CA ALA A 49 10.31 8.06 -5.59
C ALA A 49 10.03 6.56 -5.78
N ARG A 50 10.81 5.66 -5.15
CA ARG A 50 10.50 4.22 -5.18
C ARG A 50 9.15 3.91 -4.55
N SER A 51 8.82 4.49 -3.40
CA SER A 51 7.53 4.29 -2.74
C SER A 51 6.37 4.72 -3.62
N LEU A 52 6.43 5.93 -4.18
CA LEU A 52 5.39 6.45 -5.06
C LEU A 52 5.20 5.61 -6.32
N ILE A 53 6.28 5.07 -6.90
CA ILE A 53 6.17 4.14 -8.03
C ILE A 53 5.54 2.82 -7.57
N HIS A 54 5.84 2.35 -6.36
CA HIS A 54 5.19 1.17 -5.77
C HIS A 54 3.71 1.39 -5.46
N GLU A 55 3.30 2.63 -5.18
CA GLU A 55 1.91 3.05 -4.98
C GLU A 55 1.19 3.37 -6.29
N GLY A 56 1.85 3.19 -7.45
CA GLY A 56 1.25 3.40 -8.77
C GLY A 56 1.10 4.87 -9.18
N ARG A 57 1.81 5.80 -8.53
CA ARG A 57 1.76 7.23 -8.88
C ARG A 57 2.49 7.50 -10.19
N GLU A 58 1.76 8.05 -11.16
CA GLU A 58 2.37 8.48 -12.42
C GLU A 58 3.06 9.84 -12.32
N SER A 59 2.55 10.78 -11.52
CA SER A 59 3.17 12.09 -11.30
C SER A 59 2.73 12.65 -9.95
N VAL A 60 3.50 13.62 -9.44
CA VAL A 60 3.21 14.39 -8.22
C VAL A 60 3.58 15.85 -8.44
N SER A 61 3.03 16.76 -7.65
CA SER A 61 3.35 18.18 -7.70
C SER A 61 4.77 18.45 -7.19
N THR A 62 5.40 19.48 -7.75
CA THR A 62 6.74 19.93 -7.34
C THR A 62 6.75 20.37 -5.88
N ALA A 63 5.75 21.14 -5.48
CA ALA A 63 5.64 21.68 -4.12
C ALA A 63 5.54 20.57 -3.08
N TRP A 64 4.66 19.59 -3.30
CA TRP A 64 4.49 18.47 -2.37
C TRP A 64 5.71 17.57 -2.32
N PHE A 65 6.29 17.21 -3.48
CA PHE A 65 7.45 16.32 -3.49
C PHE A 65 8.63 16.93 -2.72
N ALA A 66 8.86 18.24 -2.86
CA ALA A 66 9.87 18.94 -2.08
C ALA A 66 9.53 18.94 -0.58
N TRP A 67 8.29 19.28 -0.21
CA TRP A 67 7.83 19.29 1.18
C TRP A 67 8.01 17.93 1.85
N TYR A 68 7.61 16.85 1.16
CA TYR A 68 7.68 15.50 1.71
C TYR A 68 9.12 15.02 1.91
N VAL A 69 10.02 15.36 0.97
CA VAL A 69 11.45 15.06 1.10
C VAL A 69 12.02 15.79 2.32
N ASP A 70 11.71 17.08 2.48
CA ASP A 70 12.17 17.86 3.63
C ASP A 70 11.63 17.31 4.96
N PHE A 71 10.34 16.94 5.01
CA PHE A 71 9.72 16.28 6.16
C PHE A 71 10.42 14.97 6.54
N ASN A 72 10.76 14.13 5.57
CA ASN A 72 11.47 12.87 5.82
C ASN A 72 12.92 13.08 6.25
N VAL A 73 13.58 14.08 5.67
CA VAL A 73 14.92 14.48 6.09
C VAL A 73 14.88 14.93 7.55
N TRP A 74 13.94 15.80 7.92
CA TRP A 74 13.72 16.27 9.29
C TRP A 74 13.46 15.12 10.26
N SER A 75 12.49 14.26 9.93
CA SER A 75 12.13 13.11 10.75
C SER A 75 13.33 12.17 10.96
N TYR A 76 14.09 11.90 9.91
CA TYR A 76 15.27 11.05 9.98
C TYR A 76 16.38 11.64 10.86
N ILE A 77 16.67 12.93 10.73
CA ILE A 77 17.76 13.53 11.51
C ILE A 77 17.42 13.60 13.00
N HIS A 78 16.17 13.85 13.35
CA HIS A 78 15.75 13.81 14.75
C HIS A 78 15.80 12.38 15.29
N GLU A 79 15.26 11.39 14.55
CA GLU A 79 15.29 9.99 14.98
C GLU A 79 16.72 9.47 15.21
N LYS A 80 17.68 9.87 14.38
CA LYS A 80 19.05 9.34 14.44
C LYS A 80 20.01 10.16 15.29
N PHE A 81 19.81 11.47 15.43
CA PHE A 81 20.81 12.37 15.99
C PHE A 81 20.29 13.26 17.12
N ALA A 82 18.97 13.41 17.29
CA ALA A 82 18.46 14.13 18.46
C ALA A 82 18.66 13.27 19.72
N LYS A 83 18.97 13.94 20.84
CA LYS A 83 19.02 13.28 22.14
C LYS A 83 17.61 12.90 22.57
N HIS A 84 17.48 11.90 23.43
CA HIS A 84 16.17 11.51 23.97
C HIS A 84 15.46 12.72 24.60
N GLY A 85 14.31 13.09 24.04
CA GLY A 85 13.52 14.27 24.45
C GLY A 85 13.55 15.46 23.48
N ASP A 86 14.56 15.58 22.61
CA ASP A 86 14.74 16.72 21.69
C ASP A 86 14.15 16.44 20.28
N HIS A 87 13.09 15.62 20.21
CA HIS A 87 12.39 15.39 18.94
C HIS A 87 11.46 16.58 18.67
N GLU A 88 11.82 17.39 17.68
CA GLU A 88 10.99 18.49 17.23
C GLU A 88 10.05 18.01 16.13
N THR A 89 8.79 18.41 16.23
CA THR A 89 7.82 18.27 15.15
C THR A 89 8.27 19.08 13.95
N PHE A 90 8.01 18.56 12.75
CA PHE A 90 8.28 19.30 11.53
C PHE A 90 7.46 20.60 11.50
N PRO A 91 8.08 21.78 11.37
CA PRO A 91 7.37 23.06 11.57
C PRO A 91 6.23 23.35 10.58
N TRP A 92 6.23 22.67 9.43
CA TRP A 92 5.24 22.85 8.37
C TRP A 92 4.35 21.64 8.19
N ILE A 93 4.17 20.83 9.24
CA ILE A 93 3.33 19.63 9.18
C ILE A 93 1.89 19.95 8.75
N ASP A 94 1.37 21.11 9.16
CA ASP A 94 0.01 21.58 8.83
C ASP A 94 -0.05 22.36 7.50
N LEU A 95 1.07 22.51 6.79
CA LEU A 95 1.17 23.22 5.51
C LEU A 95 1.62 22.27 4.40
N GLU A 96 1.01 21.09 4.35
CA GLU A 96 1.25 20.07 3.32
C GLU A 96 0.63 20.52 1.98
N PRO A 97 1.41 20.62 0.89
CA PRO A 97 0.86 20.97 -0.43
C PRO A 97 0.08 19.79 -1.04
N ALA A 98 -0.78 20.05 -2.03
CA ALA A 98 -1.42 18.95 -2.76
C ALA A 98 -0.40 18.08 -3.54
N VAL A 99 -0.35 16.77 -3.28
CA VAL A 99 0.35 15.74 -4.09
C VAL A 99 0.02 15.83 -5.58
N LYS A 100 -1.25 15.99 -5.99
CA LYS A 100 -1.60 15.94 -7.41
C LYS A 100 -1.26 17.29 -8.06
N PRO A 101 -0.51 17.30 -9.18
CA PRO A 101 -0.26 18.55 -9.90
C PRO A 101 -1.59 19.11 -10.44
N LYS A 102 -1.81 20.43 -10.29
CA LYS A 102 -3.02 21.09 -10.81
C LYS A 102 -2.91 21.28 -12.32
N THR A 103 -1.72 21.61 -12.80
CA THR A 103 -1.39 21.68 -14.24
C THR A 103 -0.18 20.80 -14.57
N PRO A 104 0.06 20.47 -15.86
CA PRO A 104 1.26 19.74 -16.28
C PRO A 104 2.58 20.42 -15.86
N GLU A 105 2.60 21.75 -15.79
CA GLU A 105 3.77 22.55 -15.40
C GLU A 105 4.09 22.40 -13.90
N ASP A 106 3.08 22.12 -13.07
CA ASP A 106 3.27 21.86 -11.63
C ASP A 106 3.91 20.50 -11.35
N ALA A 107 3.95 19.61 -12.35
CA ALA A 107 4.50 18.26 -12.19
C ALA A 107 5.98 18.30 -11.81
N SER A 108 6.34 17.52 -10.79
CA SER A 108 7.70 17.44 -10.27
C SER A 108 8.66 16.83 -11.29
N ALA A 109 9.43 17.69 -11.95
CA ALA A 109 10.54 17.27 -12.80
C ALA A 109 11.55 16.40 -12.04
N TRP A 110 11.73 16.68 -10.74
CA TRP A 110 12.62 15.89 -9.88
C TRP A 110 12.11 14.47 -9.65
N PHE A 111 10.82 14.31 -9.30
CA PHE A 111 10.20 12.98 -9.19
C PHE A 111 10.22 12.25 -10.53
N ASN A 112 9.84 12.92 -11.63
CA ASN A 112 9.79 12.30 -12.95
C ASN A 112 11.16 11.83 -13.42
N GLY A 113 12.21 12.63 -13.25
CA GLY A 113 13.58 12.22 -13.56
C GLY A 113 14.06 11.03 -12.72
N LEU A 114 13.73 11.01 -11.42
CA LEU A 114 14.02 9.86 -10.55
C LEU A 114 13.22 8.62 -10.97
N LYS A 115 11.92 8.79 -11.29
CA LYS A 115 11.02 7.74 -11.74
C LYS A 115 11.57 7.07 -12.99
N ASP A 116 11.98 7.85 -13.99
CA ASP A 116 12.50 7.32 -15.24
C ASP A 116 13.82 6.58 -15.03
N ALA A 117 14.75 7.15 -14.24
CA ALA A 117 16.00 6.49 -13.89
C ALA A 117 15.79 5.18 -13.10
N ILE A 118 14.77 5.13 -12.23
CA ILE A 118 14.40 3.94 -11.47
C ILE A 118 13.73 2.89 -12.39
N LYS A 119 12.77 3.29 -13.23
CA LYS A 119 12.09 2.42 -14.20
C LYS A 119 13.08 1.81 -15.18
N GLN A 120 14.00 2.61 -15.75
CA GLN A 120 15.08 2.10 -16.59
C GLN A 120 15.89 1.00 -15.92
N LYS A 121 16.23 1.15 -14.63
CA LYS A 121 16.92 0.10 -13.87
C LYS A 121 16.06 -1.12 -13.60
N TYR A 122 14.75 -0.97 -13.47
CA TYR A 122 13.82 -2.08 -13.23
C TYR A 122 13.46 -2.85 -14.49
N ASP A 123 13.46 -2.20 -15.65
CA ASP A 123 13.06 -2.77 -16.93
C ASP A 123 14.21 -3.48 -17.68
N LEU A 124 15.43 -3.44 -17.13
CA LEU A 124 16.56 -4.21 -17.62
C LEU A 124 16.23 -5.71 -17.67
N PRO A 125 16.57 -6.43 -18.76
CA PRO A 125 16.41 -7.89 -18.85
C PRO A 125 17.13 -8.62 -17.71
N ALA A 126 16.58 -9.75 -17.27
CA ALA A 126 17.07 -10.43 -16.07
C ALA A 126 18.55 -10.83 -16.13
N LEU A 127 19.05 -11.23 -17.30
CA LEU A 127 20.46 -11.55 -17.49
C LEU A 127 21.38 -10.33 -17.33
N GLU A 128 20.94 -9.15 -17.76
CA GLU A 128 21.68 -7.90 -17.58
C GLU A 128 21.66 -7.45 -16.12
N ARG A 129 20.51 -7.59 -15.44
CA ARG A 129 20.41 -7.37 -14.00
C ARG A 129 21.41 -8.21 -13.23
N LYS A 130 21.50 -9.52 -13.56
CA LYS A 130 22.46 -10.45 -12.95
C LYS A 130 23.91 -10.01 -13.19
N LYS A 131 24.26 -9.59 -14.41
CA LYS A 131 25.61 -9.06 -14.74
C LYS A 131 25.98 -7.82 -13.93
N LEU A 132 25.00 -6.96 -13.63
CA LEU A 132 25.19 -5.73 -12.85
C LEU A 132 25.09 -5.95 -11.32
N GLY A 133 24.91 -7.19 -10.86
CA GLY A 133 24.74 -7.50 -9.44
C GLY A 133 23.44 -6.93 -8.84
N LEU A 134 22.43 -6.69 -9.67
CA LEU A 134 21.12 -6.24 -9.23
C LEU A 134 20.24 -7.43 -8.82
N THR A 135 19.28 -7.20 -7.93
CA THR A 135 18.30 -8.23 -7.53
C THR A 135 17.52 -8.70 -8.75
N LEU A 136 17.22 -10.01 -8.82
CA LEU A 136 16.48 -10.59 -9.95
C LEU A 136 15.13 -9.89 -10.14
N MET A 137 14.34 -9.84 -9.06
CA MET A 137 13.06 -9.15 -9.02
C MET A 137 13.23 -7.72 -8.51
N ARG A 138 12.25 -6.88 -8.83
CA ARG A 138 12.17 -5.51 -8.32
C ARG A 138 12.13 -5.54 -6.78
N PRO A 139 12.96 -4.74 -6.07
CA PRO A 139 12.83 -4.57 -4.63
C PRO A 139 11.44 -4.06 -4.26
N GLU A 140 10.93 -4.42 -3.10
CA GLU A 140 9.57 -4.06 -2.67
C GLU A 140 9.58 -3.21 -1.41
N ASN A 141 8.50 -2.46 -1.19
CA ASN A 141 8.21 -1.91 0.12
C ASN A 141 7.73 -3.03 1.06
N TYR A 142 7.81 -2.80 2.36
CA TYR A 142 7.29 -3.74 3.34
C TYR A 142 5.76 -3.77 3.28
N LEU A 143 5.19 -4.96 3.13
CA LEU A 143 3.76 -5.22 3.06
C LEU A 143 3.31 -5.72 4.43
N VAL A 144 2.63 -4.86 5.20
CA VAL A 144 2.04 -5.25 6.49
C VAL A 144 0.92 -6.26 6.23
N ARG A 145 1.04 -7.49 6.74
CA ARG A 145 0.03 -8.54 6.48
C ARG A 145 -0.92 -8.71 7.65
N ASP A 146 -2.14 -9.10 7.30
CA ASP A 146 -3.12 -9.63 8.26
C ASP A 146 -2.85 -11.12 8.47
N LEU A 147 -2.04 -11.46 9.48
CA LEU A 147 -1.64 -12.85 9.74
C LEU A 147 -2.47 -13.53 10.83
N ASP A 148 -3.34 -12.79 11.53
CA ASP A 148 -4.17 -13.33 12.59
C ASP A 148 -5.41 -14.02 12.01
N LYS A 149 -5.27 -15.32 11.77
CA LYS A 149 -6.34 -16.17 11.23
C LYS A 149 -7.55 -16.29 12.16
N ILE A 150 -7.37 -16.11 13.48
CA ILE A 150 -8.46 -16.19 14.44
C ILE A 150 -9.29 -14.91 14.33
N ALA A 151 -8.62 -13.76 14.37
CA ALA A 151 -9.28 -12.47 14.20
C ALA A 151 -9.98 -12.37 12.83
N ALA A 152 -9.38 -12.90 11.76
CA ALA A 152 -10.00 -12.93 10.43
C ALA A 152 -11.29 -13.75 10.41
N ARG A 153 -11.29 -14.96 10.99
CA ARG A 153 -12.51 -15.80 11.10
C ARG A 153 -13.58 -15.12 11.93
N TRP A 154 -13.21 -14.52 13.06
CA TRP A 154 -14.17 -13.80 13.89
C TRP A 154 -14.82 -12.63 13.16
N ARG A 155 -14.06 -11.90 12.32
CA ARG A 155 -14.62 -10.87 11.45
C ARG A 155 -15.61 -11.43 10.44
N GLU A 156 -15.30 -12.57 9.82
CA GLU A 156 -16.21 -13.26 8.90
C GLU A 156 -17.50 -13.71 9.60
N ASP A 157 -17.39 -14.31 10.78
CA ASP A 157 -18.54 -14.72 11.59
C ASP A 157 -19.40 -13.51 11.98
N THR A 158 -18.75 -12.42 12.42
CA THR A 158 -19.42 -11.15 12.76
C THR A 158 -20.13 -10.57 11.54
N TRP A 159 -19.50 -10.60 10.37
CA TRP A 159 -20.07 -10.11 9.12
C TRP A 159 -21.31 -10.89 8.73
N ASN A 160 -21.27 -12.21 8.83
CA ASN A 160 -22.41 -13.07 8.52
C ASN A 160 -23.59 -12.84 9.48
N ASN A 161 -23.31 -12.44 10.73
CA ASN A 161 -24.34 -12.08 11.70
C ASN A 161 -24.96 -10.71 11.41
N VAL A 162 -24.16 -9.73 10.96
CA VAL A 162 -24.62 -8.36 10.69
C VAL A 162 -25.29 -8.25 9.31
N PHE A 163 -24.72 -8.91 8.31
CA PHE A 163 -25.12 -8.85 6.91
C PHE A 163 -25.38 -10.26 6.33
N PRO A 164 -26.40 -10.99 6.81
CA PRO A 164 -26.66 -12.35 6.37
C PRO A 164 -26.79 -12.46 4.85
N GLY A 165 -26.01 -13.36 4.25
CA GLY A 165 -26.05 -13.65 2.80
C GLY A 165 -25.43 -12.57 1.91
N ARG A 166 -24.83 -11.51 2.47
CA ARG A 166 -24.10 -10.49 1.69
C ARG A 166 -22.62 -10.85 1.60
N GLU A 167 -22.04 -10.81 0.41
CA GLU A 167 -20.59 -10.90 0.26
C GLU A 167 -19.94 -9.58 0.72
N PRO A 168 -18.78 -9.64 1.40
CA PRO A 168 -18.03 -8.43 1.71
C PRO A 168 -17.64 -7.67 0.42
N PRO A 169 -17.78 -6.34 0.37
CA PRO A 169 -17.54 -5.53 -0.83
C PRO A 169 -16.15 -5.70 -1.47
N HIS A 170 -15.15 -6.13 -0.71
CA HIS A 170 -13.76 -6.32 -1.18
C HIS A 170 -13.25 -7.74 -0.92
N GLY A 171 -14.16 -8.71 -0.81
CA GLY A 171 -13.84 -10.13 -0.59
C GLY A 171 -13.36 -10.48 0.83
N LYS A 172 -13.21 -9.48 1.72
CA LYS A 172 -12.87 -9.67 3.14
C LYS A 172 -13.80 -8.87 4.04
N ALA A 173 -14.29 -9.52 5.09
CA ALA A 173 -15.17 -8.94 6.08
C ALA A 173 -14.51 -7.74 6.80
N PHE A 174 -15.25 -6.64 6.89
CA PHE A 174 -14.83 -5.41 7.59
C PHE A 174 -13.48 -4.84 7.15
N GLU A 175 -13.10 -5.06 5.90
CA GLU A 175 -11.92 -4.48 5.27
C GLU A 175 -12.35 -3.41 4.26
N VAL A 176 -11.68 -2.25 4.27
CA VAL A 176 -11.90 -1.15 3.33
C VAL A 176 -10.57 -0.83 2.66
N ILE A 177 -10.52 -0.92 1.32
CA ILE A 177 -9.34 -0.49 0.58
C ILE A 177 -9.26 1.02 0.64
N VAL A 178 -8.09 1.51 1.04
CA VAL A 178 -7.81 2.92 1.14
C VAL A 178 -7.19 3.40 -0.17
N PRO A 179 -7.89 4.27 -0.92
CA PRO A 179 -7.35 4.81 -2.16
C PRO A 179 -6.13 5.69 -1.84
N SER A 180 -5.08 5.55 -2.64
CA SER A 180 -3.93 6.46 -2.59
C SER A 180 -4.36 7.86 -3.06
N ALA A 181 -4.93 8.65 -2.17
CA ALA A 181 -5.19 10.07 -2.40
C ALA A 181 -4.09 10.95 -1.82
N VAL A 182 -4.21 12.23 -2.12
CA VAL A 182 -3.17 13.25 -2.06
C VAL A 182 -2.67 13.54 -0.62
N GLU A 183 -3.46 13.32 0.43
CA GLU A 183 -3.07 13.65 1.83
C GLU A 183 -3.31 12.48 2.81
N MET A 184 -3.78 11.34 2.32
CA MET A 184 -4.35 10.31 3.19
C MET A 184 -3.30 9.59 4.04
N PHE A 185 -2.04 9.50 3.59
CA PHE A 185 -1.01 8.79 4.35
C PHE A 185 -0.55 9.58 5.58
N SER A 186 -0.44 10.91 5.48
CA SER A 186 -0.14 11.80 6.62
C SER A 186 -1.34 11.90 7.56
N ASP A 187 -2.55 12.06 7.01
CA ASP A 187 -3.80 12.13 7.77
C ASP A 187 -4.10 10.83 8.53
N LEU A 188 -4.01 9.68 7.88
CA LEU A 188 -4.25 8.39 8.51
C LEU A 188 -3.13 8.05 9.50
N LYS A 189 -1.87 8.36 9.19
CA LYS A 189 -0.76 8.12 10.12
C LYS A 189 -0.87 9.03 11.35
N TRP A 190 -1.29 10.28 11.19
CA TRP A 190 -1.61 11.18 12.31
C TRP A 190 -2.76 10.62 13.16
N ASP A 191 -3.88 10.25 12.53
CA ASP A 191 -5.06 9.71 13.22
C ASP A 191 -4.76 8.38 13.95
N VAL A 192 -3.95 7.50 13.35
CA VAL A 192 -3.53 6.21 13.94
C VAL A 192 -2.47 6.38 15.03
N THR A 193 -1.58 7.37 14.94
CA THR A 193 -0.52 7.60 15.96
C THR A 193 -1.02 8.40 17.17
N GLN A 194 -2.06 9.22 17.03
CA GLN A 194 -2.62 10.01 18.13
C GLN A 194 -3.57 9.21 19.05
N LYS A 195 -3.89 7.94 18.74
CA LYS A 195 -4.49 6.84 19.55
C LYS A 195 -5.51 7.08 20.69
N ALA A 196 -5.94 8.28 21.05
CA ALA A 196 -6.56 8.46 22.38
C ALA A 196 -8.09 8.50 22.43
N ASN A 197 -8.83 9.17 21.52
CA ASN A 197 -10.21 9.58 21.91
C ASN A 197 -11.29 9.61 20.80
N LEU A 198 -11.13 8.98 19.63
CA LEU A 198 -12.03 9.26 18.49
C LEU A 198 -12.75 8.05 17.88
N PHE A 199 -12.48 6.83 18.35
CA PHE A 199 -13.23 5.63 17.97
C PHE A 199 -14.08 5.15 19.15
N PRO A 200 -15.21 4.48 18.91
CA PRO A 200 -15.89 3.74 19.96
C PRO A 200 -14.88 2.84 20.68
N ALA A 201 -14.89 2.85 22.02
CA ALA A 201 -13.91 2.13 22.84
C ALA A 201 -13.85 0.62 22.55
N THR A 202 -14.88 0.08 21.89
CA THR A 202 -15.04 -1.32 21.54
C THR A 202 -14.37 -1.69 20.22
N ILE A 203 -14.05 -0.72 19.36
CA ILE A 203 -13.51 -0.95 18.01
C ILE A 203 -12.01 -0.66 17.95
N CYS A 204 -11.29 -1.50 17.23
CA CYS A 204 -9.91 -1.27 16.83
C CYS A 204 -9.80 -1.12 15.31
N LEU A 205 -8.84 -0.28 14.89
CA LEU A 205 -8.43 -0.17 13.50
C LEU A 205 -7.00 -0.68 13.36
N THR A 206 -6.78 -1.51 12.35
CA THR A 206 -5.45 -1.90 11.92
C THR A 206 -5.28 -1.62 10.44
N THR A 207 -4.05 -1.38 10.01
CA THR A 207 -3.72 -1.12 8.61
C THR A 207 -2.92 -2.28 8.05
N VAL A 208 -3.30 -2.75 6.87
CA VAL A 208 -2.65 -3.86 6.18
C VAL A 208 -2.38 -3.46 4.73
N GLY A 209 -1.39 -4.08 4.10
CA GLY A 209 -1.07 -3.89 2.70
C GLY A 209 -1.81 -4.90 1.82
N ARG A 210 -2.21 -4.45 0.64
CA ARG A 210 -2.77 -5.25 -0.45
C ARG A 210 -2.08 -4.90 -1.76
N VAL A 211 -2.34 -5.69 -2.78
CA VAL A 211 -1.82 -5.46 -4.14
C VAL A 211 -3.02 -5.18 -5.03
N HIS A 212 -3.07 -3.99 -5.61
CA HIS A 212 -4.04 -3.66 -6.64
C HIS A 212 -3.82 -4.55 -7.86
N ARG A 213 -4.86 -4.85 -8.64
CA ARG A 213 -4.75 -5.67 -9.86
C ARG A 213 -3.79 -5.12 -10.92
N ARG A 214 -3.41 -3.85 -10.80
CA ARG A 214 -2.40 -3.17 -11.62
C ARG A 214 -0.96 -3.40 -11.14
N GLY A 215 -0.76 -4.22 -10.11
CA GLY A 215 0.55 -4.60 -9.58
C GLY A 215 1.22 -3.58 -8.66
N HIS A 216 0.48 -2.58 -8.16
CA HIS A 216 0.97 -1.61 -7.19
C HIS A 216 0.39 -1.90 -5.79
N PHE A 217 1.08 -1.47 -4.74
CA PHE A 217 0.65 -1.67 -3.37
C PHE A 217 -0.38 -0.63 -2.96
N VAL A 218 -1.40 -1.08 -2.26
CA VAL A 218 -2.44 -0.25 -1.66
C VAL A 218 -2.58 -0.59 -0.18
N MET A 219 -3.06 0.36 0.61
CA MET A 219 -3.36 0.13 2.02
C MET A 219 -4.82 -0.29 2.15
N ALA A 220 -5.12 -1.10 3.15
CA ALA A 220 -6.47 -1.39 3.58
C ALA A 220 -6.61 -1.14 5.09
N ILE A 221 -7.74 -0.60 5.50
CA ILE A 221 -8.13 -0.50 6.91
C ILE A 221 -8.95 -1.75 7.22
N VAL A 222 -8.56 -2.45 8.29
CA VAL A 222 -9.28 -3.60 8.83
C VAL A 222 -9.88 -3.17 10.16
N LEU A 223 -11.20 -3.24 10.23
CA LEU A 223 -11.97 -2.99 11.46
C LEU A 223 -12.20 -4.30 12.21
N GLY A 224 -12.11 -4.22 13.53
CA GLY A 224 -12.43 -5.34 14.42
C GLY A 224 -12.63 -4.87 15.85
N TYR A 225 -12.73 -5.81 16.78
CA TYR A 225 -12.91 -5.48 18.19
C TYR A 225 -11.58 -5.23 18.91
N ASN A 226 -11.60 -4.37 19.93
CA ASN A 226 -10.51 -4.31 20.91
C ASN A 226 -10.45 -5.62 21.72
N SER A 227 -9.26 -5.90 22.27
CA SER A 227 -9.06 -7.11 23.08
C SER A 227 -10.01 -7.12 24.29
N GLY A 228 -10.71 -8.24 24.48
CA GLY A 228 -11.62 -8.45 25.62
C GLY A 228 -13.06 -7.96 25.41
N VAL A 229 -13.37 -7.36 24.26
CA VAL A 229 -14.76 -7.01 23.88
C VAL A 229 -15.52 -8.28 23.51
N ILE A 230 -16.77 -8.37 23.97
CA ILE A 230 -17.67 -9.49 23.69
C ILE A 230 -18.41 -9.20 22.38
N ASP A 231 -18.56 -10.22 21.55
CA ASP A 231 -19.39 -10.13 20.35
C ASP A 231 -20.89 -10.25 20.72
N ASP A 232 -21.55 -9.10 20.84
CA ASP A 232 -22.98 -8.96 21.15
C ASP A 232 -23.68 -8.06 20.12
N PRO A 233 -25.03 -8.02 20.08
CA PRO A 233 -25.75 -7.23 19.07
C PRO A 233 -25.37 -5.74 19.04
N GLU A 234 -25.11 -5.12 20.20
CA GLU A 234 -24.74 -3.70 20.28
C GLU A 234 -23.35 -3.47 19.66
N ASN A 235 -22.36 -4.28 20.04
CA ASN A 235 -21.00 -4.18 19.52
C ASN A 235 -20.92 -4.47 18.02
N ARG A 236 -21.73 -5.41 17.53
CA ARG A 236 -21.87 -5.71 16.09
C ARG A 236 -22.39 -4.50 15.32
N LEU A 237 -23.41 -3.83 15.84
CA LEU A 237 -23.98 -2.63 15.22
C LEU A 237 -22.98 -1.46 15.22
N ILE A 238 -22.23 -1.27 16.31
CA ILE A 238 -21.16 -0.26 16.39
C ILE A 238 -20.09 -0.55 15.34
N LEU A 239 -19.65 -1.80 15.19
CA LEU A 239 -18.67 -2.20 14.17
C LEU A 239 -19.21 -1.94 12.76
N ALA A 240 -20.47 -2.29 12.49
CA ALA A 240 -21.12 -2.07 11.20
C ALA A 240 -21.19 -0.59 10.81
N LYS A 241 -21.66 0.28 11.72
CA LYS A 241 -21.70 1.73 11.49
C LYS A 241 -20.30 2.33 11.32
N THR A 242 -19.33 1.86 12.10
CA THR A 242 -17.94 2.31 11.96
C THR A 242 -17.39 1.93 10.58
N TYR A 243 -17.67 0.71 10.12
CA TYR A 243 -17.31 0.26 8.77
C TYR A 243 -17.95 1.12 7.67
N ASP A 244 -19.23 1.44 7.79
CA ASP A 244 -19.95 2.29 6.83
C ASP A 244 -19.30 3.69 6.70
N VAL A 245 -18.93 4.32 7.82
CA VAL A 245 -18.23 5.62 7.81
C VAL A 245 -16.89 5.53 7.09
N VAL A 246 -16.10 4.49 7.37
CA VAL A 246 -14.79 4.30 6.71
C VAL A 246 -14.97 4.03 5.21
N LEU A 247 -15.97 3.21 4.83
CA LEU A 247 -16.27 2.90 3.44
C LEU A 247 -16.73 4.16 2.67
N LYS A 248 -17.66 4.93 3.23
CA LYS A 248 -18.12 6.21 2.63
C LYS A 248 -16.97 7.21 2.49
N CYS A 249 -16.06 7.25 3.46
CA CYS A 249 -14.85 8.06 3.36
C CYS A 249 -13.97 7.61 2.16
N ALA A 250 -13.69 6.31 2.04
CA ALA A 250 -12.90 5.78 0.92
C ALA A 250 -13.55 6.04 -0.45
N ILE A 251 -14.87 5.86 -0.56
CA ILE A 251 -15.63 6.13 -1.79
C ILE A 251 -15.54 7.62 -2.16
N ASN A 252 -15.77 8.52 -1.21
CA ASN A 252 -15.67 9.97 -1.45
C ASN A 252 -14.27 10.36 -1.95
N ILE A 253 -13.24 9.72 -1.43
CA ILE A 253 -11.86 9.93 -1.83
C ILE A 253 -11.64 9.48 -3.28
N ILE A 254 -12.16 8.32 -3.69
CA ILE A 254 -12.08 7.85 -5.09
C ILE A 254 -12.77 8.83 -6.03
N ILE A 255 -14.00 9.22 -5.69
CA ILE A 255 -14.84 10.03 -6.58
C ILE A 255 -14.31 11.46 -6.71
N THR A 256 -13.95 12.08 -5.59
CA THR A 256 -13.55 13.49 -5.58
C THR A 256 -12.05 13.71 -5.77
N GLY A 257 -11.24 12.67 -5.52
CA GLY A 257 -9.78 12.76 -5.48
C GLY A 257 -9.24 13.57 -4.29
N LYS A 258 -10.09 14.02 -3.36
CA LYS A 258 -9.72 14.80 -2.17
C LYS A 258 -9.70 13.90 -0.94
N SER A 259 -8.67 14.00 -0.11
CA SER A 259 -8.63 13.25 1.15
C SER A 259 -9.48 13.93 2.23
N THR A 260 -9.91 13.15 3.22
CA THR A 260 -10.56 13.67 4.43
C THR A 260 -10.08 12.85 5.60
N LYS A 261 -9.55 13.51 6.64
CA LYS A 261 -9.16 12.88 7.90
C LYS A 261 -10.31 12.02 8.43
N LEU A 262 -10.00 10.79 8.86
CA LEU A 262 -11.00 9.91 9.45
C LEU A 262 -11.63 10.58 10.68
N THR A 263 -10.82 11.27 11.47
CA THR A 263 -11.28 12.06 12.63
C THR A 263 -12.36 13.09 12.28
N ARG A 264 -12.34 13.66 11.08
CA ARG A 264 -13.40 14.55 10.59
C ARG A 264 -14.63 13.78 10.10
N ALA A 265 -14.43 12.62 9.47
CA ALA A 265 -15.52 11.73 9.04
C ALA A 265 -16.32 11.17 10.23
N PHE A 266 -15.67 10.94 11.36
CA PHE A 266 -16.31 10.51 12.62
C PHE A 266 -16.91 11.65 13.45
N LYS A 267 -16.79 12.91 13.00
CA LYS A 267 -17.35 14.06 13.72
C LYS A 267 -18.89 14.02 13.63
N GLY A 268 -19.54 13.67 14.75
CA GLY A 268 -20.99 13.44 14.80
C GLY A 268 -21.39 11.97 14.63
N PHE A 269 -20.45 11.05 14.84
CA PHE A 269 -20.77 9.64 15.02
C PHE A 269 -21.54 9.47 16.34
N ASP A 270 -22.86 9.34 16.24
CA ASP A 270 -23.71 9.01 17.37
C ASP A 270 -23.81 7.49 17.49
N LEU A 271 -23.58 6.99 18.71
CA LEU A 271 -23.83 5.59 19.02
C LEU A 271 -25.31 5.30 18.75
N PRO A 272 -25.65 4.13 18.18
CA PRO A 272 -27.04 3.76 18.01
C PRO A 272 -27.75 3.85 19.37
N GLU A 273 -28.83 4.63 19.45
CA GLU A 273 -29.84 4.36 20.46
C GLU A 273 -30.48 3.02 20.08
N PRO A 274 -30.71 2.10 21.04
CA PRO A 274 -31.40 0.85 20.75
C PRO A 274 -32.83 1.16 20.31
N GLU A 275 -33.09 1.21 19.01
CA GLU A 275 -34.43 1.19 18.47
C GLU A 275 -34.96 -0.25 18.61
N LEU A 276 -35.75 -0.46 19.67
CA LEU A 276 -36.61 -1.62 19.80
C LEU A 276 -37.82 -1.39 18.89
N ASP A 277 -37.96 -2.19 17.82
CA ASP A 277 -39.22 -2.24 17.09
C ASP A 277 -40.31 -2.82 18.01
N ASP A 278 -41.52 -2.26 17.92
CA ASP A 278 -42.69 -2.57 18.78
C ASP A 278 -43.17 -4.04 18.71
N ASP A 279 -42.59 -4.85 17.83
CA ASP A 279 -42.98 -6.25 17.58
C ASP A 279 -42.02 -7.29 18.18
N GLY A 280 -40.91 -6.90 18.81
CA GLY A 280 -40.02 -7.82 19.52
C GLY A 280 -39.32 -8.88 18.64
N GLU A 281 -39.32 -8.70 17.33
CA GLU A 281 -38.41 -9.40 16.42
C GLU A 281 -37.15 -8.55 16.25
N ASP A 282 -35.97 -9.20 16.35
CA ASP A 282 -34.68 -8.58 16.04
C ASP A 282 -34.75 -7.97 14.63
N ALA A 283 -35.01 -6.66 14.56
CA ALA A 283 -34.93 -5.89 13.35
C ALA A 283 -33.54 -6.16 12.77
N ILE A 284 -33.52 -6.76 11.57
CA ILE A 284 -32.33 -7.01 10.77
C ILE A 284 -31.41 -5.80 10.93
N MET A 285 -30.23 -6.00 11.56
CA MET A 285 -29.26 -4.94 11.84
C MET A 285 -28.88 -4.21 10.54
N GLY A 286 -29.66 -3.19 10.18
CA GLY A 286 -29.49 -2.31 9.04
C GLY A 286 -28.35 -1.35 9.33
N GLY A 287 -27.13 -1.87 9.41
CA GLY A 287 -25.95 -1.11 9.80
C GLY A 287 -25.39 -0.16 8.74
N MET A 288 -25.92 -0.19 7.51
CA MET A 288 -25.60 0.78 6.46
C MET A 288 -26.77 1.76 6.35
N GLY A 289 -26.61 2.97 6.90
CA GLY A 289 -27.56 4.06 6.64
C GLY A 289 -27.57 4.43 5.15
N ASP A 290 -28.65 5.08 4.69
CA ASP A 290 -28.97 5.50 3.31
C ASP A 290 -27.87 5.20 2.26
N GLU A 291 -28.20 4.30 1.31
CA GLU A 291 -27.33 3.98 0.19
C GLU A 291 -26.90 5.27 -0.50
N MET A 292 -25.58 5.49 -0.56
CA MET A 292 -25.02 6.65 -1.24
C MET A 292 -25.39 6.53 -2.72
N GLU A 293 -26.26 7.41 -3.24
CA GLU A 293 -26.65 7.39 -4.64
C GLU A 293 -25.46 7.75 -5.53
N LEU A 294 -24.81 6.74 -6.10
CA LEU A 294 -23.68 6.87 -7.00
C LEU A 294 -24.12 6.74 -8.46
N THR A 295 -23.53 7.56 -9.33
CA THR A 295 -23.68 7.38 -10.78
C THR A 295 -22.94 6.11 -11.26
N GLN A 296 -23.31 5.58 -12.41
CA GLN A 296 -22.65 4.40 -12.98
C GLN A 296 -21.14 4.61 -13.20
N GLU A 297 -20.73 5.82 -13.56
CA GLU A 297 -19.31 6.18 -13.72
C GLU A 297 -18.58 6.15 -12.36
N GLN A 298 -19.22 6.67 -11.30
CA GLN A 298 -18.66 6.64 -9.94
C GLN A 298 -18.57 5.20 -9.41
N LEU A 299 -19.56 4.36 -9.70
CA LEU A 299 -19.52 2.93 -9.37
C LEU A 299 -18.36 2.22 -10.07
N ALA A 300 -18.14 2.51 -11.36
CA ALA A 300 -17.02 1.94 -12.11
C ALA A 300 -15.66 2.39 -11.55
N LEU A 301 -15.52 3.67 -11.17
CA LEU A 301 -14.32 4.19 -10.51
C LEU A 301 -14.06 3.50 -9.17
N CYS A 302 -15.12 3.28 -8.38
CA CYS A 302 -15.00 2.58 -7.09
C CYS A 302 -14.63 1.11 -7.28
N ALA A 303 -15.28 0.42 -8.22
CA ALA A 303 -14.96 -0.96 -8.55
C ALA A 303 -13.50 -1.11 -8.99
N GLU A 304 -12.99 -0.19 -9.81
CA GLU A 304 -11.58 -0.17 -10.19
C GLU A 304 -10.68 0.09 -8.98
N GLY A 305 -10.94 1.14 -8.20
CA GLY A 305 -10.07 1.53 -7.07
C GLY A 305 -9.98 0.49 -5.96
N PHE A 306 -10.97 -0.38 -5.85
CA PHE A 306 -11.04 -1.46 -4.87
C PHE A 306 -10.62 -2.83 -5.42
N ASP A 307 -10.23 -2.92 -6.70
CA ASP A 307 -9.84 -4.18 -7.35
C ASP A 307 -8.45 -4.65 -6.91
N VAL A 308 -8.43 -5.51 -5.89
CA VAL A 308 -7.21 -6.11 -5.32
C VAL A 308 -7.06 -7.58 -5.69
N VAL A 309 -5.80 -8.02 -5.82
CA VAL A 309 -5.47 -9.42 -6.05
C VAL A 309 -5.85 -10.22 -4.79
N PRO A 310 -6.57 -11.36 -4.92
CA PRO A 310 -7.01 -12.18 -3.79
C PRO A 310 -5.83 -12.98 -3.20
N LEU A 311 -4.89 -12.29 -2.58
CA LEU A 311 -3.71 -12.87 -1.96
C LEU A 311 -4.07 -13.29 -0.53
N THR A 312 -4.43 -14.56 -0.37
CA THR A 312 -4.85 -15.11 0.92
C THR A 312 -3.67 -15.51 1.80
N SER A 313 -2.48 -15.68 1.21
CA SER A 313 -1.29 -16.18 1.91
C SER A 313 0.03 -15.57 1.41
N ILE A 314 1.12 -15.81 2.17
CA ILE A 314 2.49 -15.49 1.74
C ILE A 314 2.88 -16.30 0.48
N PRO A 315 2.62 -17.62 0.42
CA PRO A 315 2.77 -18.40 -0.82
C PRO A 315 2.05 -17.80 -2.04
N ASP A 316 0.79 -17.40 -1.92
CA ASP A 316 0.03 -16.81 -3.04
C ASP A 316 0.73 -15.56 -3.58
N TYR A 317 1.32 -14.78 -2.68
CA TYR A 317 2.08 -13.61 -3.06
C TYR A 317 3.39 -13.94 -3.76
N ALA A 318 4.10 -14.99 -3.33
CA ALA A 318 5.27 -15.49 -4.03
C ALA A 318 4.92 -15.97 -5.44
N VAL A 319 3.80 -16.69 -5.59
CA VAL A 319 3.27 -17.12 -6.90
C VAL A 319 3.00 -15.90 -7.78
N PHE A 320 2.28 -14.90 -7.27
CA PHE A 320 2.01 -13.66 -7.99
C PHE A 320 3.30 -12.95 -8.45
N ARG A 321 4.27 -12.80 -7.55
CA ARG A 321 5.59 -12.18 -7.83
C ARG A 321 6.33 -12.88 -8.97
N VAL A 322 6.43 -14.21 -8.90
CA VAL A 322 7.12 -15.00 -9.91
C VAL A 322 6.36 -14.94 -11.23
N SER A 323 5.04 -15.00 -11.17
CA SER A 323 4.12 -14.92 -12.31
C SER A 323 4.30 -13.61 -13.09
N GLU A 324 4.38 -12.48 -12.40
CA GLU A 324 4.66 -11.17 -13.01
C GLU A 324 6.06 -11.08 -13.60
N TRP A 325 7.07 -11.63 -12.92
CA TRP A 325 8.43 -11.67 -13.43
C TRP A 325 8.54 -12.53 -14.70
N LEU A 326 7.95 -13.73 -14.70
CA LEU A 326 7.91 -14.65 -15.83
C LEU A 326 7.28 -13.98 -17.06
N HIS A 327 6.18 -13.27 -16.86
CA HIS A 327 5.49 -12.57 -17.95
C HIS A 327 6.31 -11.44 -18.57
N ARG A 328 7.22 -10.81 -17.81
CA ARG A 328 8.12 -9.79 -18.35
C ARG A 328 9.31 -10.39 -19.10
N GLU A 329 9.77 -11.55 -18.67
CA GLU A 329 10.98 -12.19 -19.19
C GLU A 329 10.70 -13.20 -20.30
N VAL A 330 9.45 -13.62 -20.50
CA VAL A 330 9.03 -14.39 -21.67
C VAL A 330 9.36 -13.59 -22.95
N GLY A 331 10.02 -14.25 -23.91
CA GLY A 331 10.55 -13.60 -25.12
C GLY A 331 11.85 -12.79 -24.93
N ARG A 332 12.32 -12.52 -23.70
CA ARG A 332 13.61 -11.84 -23.42
C ARG A 332 14.72 -12.81 -23.02
N THR A 333 14.33 -13.98 -22.54
CA THR A 333 15.22 -15.02 -22.01
C THR A 333 14.77 -16.39 -22.50
N SER A 334 15.68 -17.37 -22.50
CA SER A 334 15.31 -18.77 -22.73
C SER A 334 14.62 -19.36 -21.49
N ALA A 335 13.81 -20.41 -21.66
CA ALA A 335 13.17 -21.11 -20.54
C ALA A 335 14.23 -21.70 -19.57
N GLU A 336 15.35 -22.20 -20.11
CA GLU A 336 16.49 -22.68 -19.32
C GLU A 336 17.09 -21.55 -18.46
N ASP A 337 17.35 -20.39 -19.05
CA ASP A 337 17.89 -19.24 -18.32
C ASP A 337 16.96 -18.79 -17.21
N ARG A 338 15.65 -18.75 -17.46
CA ARG A 338 14.67 -18.42 -16.43
C ARG A 338 14.69 -19.43 -15.27
N CYS A 339 14.82 -20.71 -15.58
CA CYS A 339 14.88 -21.76 -14.56
C CYS A 339 16.12 -21.57 -13.68
N ARG A 340 17.29 -21.35 -14.30
CA ARG A 340 18.53 -21.07 -13.57
C ARG A 340 18.42 -19.81 -12.71
N LEU A 341 17.90 -18.72 -13.25
CA LEU A 341 17.74 -17.45 -12.54
C LEU A 341 16.81 -17.57 -11.34
N LEU A 342 15.66 -18.24 -11.50
CA LEU A 342 14.71 -18.47 -10.42
C LEU A 342 15.27 -19.44 -9.38
N ARG A 343 16.00 -20.47 -9.79
CA ARG A 343 16.74 -21.35 -8.87
C ARG A 343 17.73 -20.55 -8.02
N ASP A 344 18.54 -19.69 -8.62
CA ASP A 344 19.44 -18.81 -7.88
C ASP A 344 18.66 -17.89 -6.91
N TRP A 345 17.51 -17.37 -7.34
CA TRP A 345 16.65 -16.55 -6.49
C TRP A 345 16.08 -17.33 -5.28
N CYS A 346 15.75 -18.62 -5.44
CA CYS A 346 15.27 -19.46 -4.35
C CYS A 346 16.34 -19.82 -3.31
N GLN A 347 17.64 -19.69 -3.61
CA GLN A 347 18.72 -20.17 -2.74
C GLN A 347 18.86 -19.45 -1.39
N LEU A 348 18.17 -18.32 -1.16
CA LEU A 348 18.14 -17.58 0.11
C LEU A 348 19.52 -17.58 0.81
N GLU A 349 20.52 -16.89 0.23
CA GLU A 349 21.84 -16.82 0.86
C GLU A 349 21.75 -16.28 2.30
N ASP A 350 22.63 -16.75 3.19
CA ASP A 350 22.66 -16.34 4.60
C ASP A 350 22.60 -14.82 4.77
N GLY A 351 21.53 -14.33 5.43
CA GLY A 351 21.29 -12.90 5.67
C GLY A 351 20.55 -12.15 4.56
N LYS A 352 20.25 -12.79 3.41
CA LYS A 352 19.40 -12.23 2.34
C LYS A 352 18.00 -12.84 2.42
N PHE A 353 17.09 -12.16 3.10
CA PHE A 353 15.67 -12.48 3.07
C PHE A 353 14.98 -11.81 1.87
N HIS A 354 14.03 -12.49 1.24
CA HIS A 354 13.10 -11.85 0.31
C HIS A 354 12.07 -11.08 1.12
N GLN A 355 12.10 -9.76 1.01
CA GLN A 355 11.11 -8.89 1.65
C GLN A 355 9.68 -9.33 1.28
N ASN A 356 8.79 -9.37 2.28
CA ASN A 356 7.39 -9.81 2.21
C ASN A 356 7.17 -11.32 2.04
N LEU A 357 8.25 -12.12 2.02
CA LEU A 357 8.25 -13.59 1.95
C LEU A 357 8.90 -14.20 3.21
N GLU A 358 8.82 -13.50 4.34
CA GLU A 358 9.40 -13.94 5.60
C GLU A 358 8.82 -15.30 6.01
N GLY A 359 9.68 -16.24 6.37
CA GLY A 359 9.29 -17.59 6.79
C GLY A 359 9.12 -18.60 5.66
N MET A 360 9.24 -18.21 4.38
CA MET A 360 9.29 -19.17 3.27
C MET A 360 10.66 -19.87 3.22
N THR A 361 10.64 -21.19 3.11
CA THR A 361 11.83 -21.99 2.83
C THR A 361 12.19 -21.93 1.33
N ARG A 362 13.38 -22.42 0.99
CA ARG A 362 13.78 -22.60 -0.41
C ARG A 362 12.78 -23.47 -1.16
N GLU A 363 12.33 -24.55 -0.54
CA GLU A 363 11.37 -25.50 -1.10
C GLU A 363 10.00 -24.84 -1.34
N ASP A 364 9.55 -23.98 -0.43
CA ASP A 364 8.33 -23.19 -0.62
C ASP A 364 8.45 -22.23 -1.82
N LEU A 365 9.61 -21.60 -2.00
CA LEU A 365 9.87 -20.71 -3.13
C LEU A 365 9.95 -21.47 -4.46
N GLN A 366 10.56 -22.66 -4.48
CA GLN A 366 10.56 -23.54 -5.67
C GLN A 366 9.15 -23.96 -6.06
N LYS A 367 8.33 -24.33 -5.07
CA LYS A 367 6.93 -24.67 -5.29
C LYS A 367 6.15 -23.48 -5.85
N ALA A 368 6.31 -22.29 -5.26
CA ALA A 368 5.68 -21.08 -5.76
C ALA A 368 6.12 -20.74 -7.20
N CYS A 369 7.39 -20.93 -7.54
CA CYS A 369 7.88 -20.74 -8.90
C CYS A 369 7.26 -21.74 -9.89
N HIS A 370 7.18 -23.02 -9.51
CA HIS A 370 6.55 -24.05 -10.33
C HIS A 370 5.07 -23.74 -10.57
N GLU A 371 4.31 -23.42 -9.52
CA GLU A 371 2.89 -23.07 -9.61
C GLU A 371 2.67 -21.87 -10.53
N ALA A 372 3.40 -20.77 -10.30
CA ALA A 372 3.33 -19.56 -11.11
C ALA A 372 3.65 -19.83 -12.60
N TRP A 373 4.67 -20.65 -12.86
CA TRP A 373 5.08 -20.95 -14.23
C TRP A 373 4.08 -21.84 -14.95
N MET A 374 3.56 -22.87 -14.29
CA MET A 374 2.52 -23.72 -14.88
C MET A 374 1.25 -22.93 -15.21
N GLU A 375 0.83 -22.03 -14.31
CA GLU A 375 -0.32 -21.15 -14.55
C GLU A 375 -0.07 -20.18 -15.70
N LYS A 376 1.06 -19.46 -15.70
CA LYS A 376 1.40 -18.52 -16.79
C LYS A 376 1.55 -19.22 -18.13
N THR A 377 2.14 -20.41 -18.14
CA THR A 377 2.26 -21.24 -19.35
C THR A 377 0.86 -21.46 -19.92
N ASN A 378 -0.11 -21.94 -19.11
CA ASN A 378 -1.51 -22.08 -19.52
C ASN A 378 -2.09 -20.78 -20.09
N ASN A 379 -1.90 -19.65 -19.41
CA ASN A 379 -2.41 -18.34 -19.86
C ASN A 379 -1.76 -17.88 -21.18
N TRP A 380 -0.48 -18.19 -21.41
CA TRP A 380 0.24 -17.81 -22.63
C TRP A 380 -0.25 -18.52 -23.88
N LYS A 381 -0.83 -19.74 -23.75
CA LYS A 381 -1.48 -20.44 -24.89
C LYS A 381 -2.50 -19.56 -25.59
N GLU A 382 -3.19 -18.75 -24.81
CA GLU A 382 -4.32 -17.94 -25.28
C GLU A 382 -3.89 -16.51 -25.63
N THR A 383 -2.71 -16.07 -25.19
CA THR A 383 -2.34 -14.65 -25.18
C THR A 383 -1.03 -14.31 -25.88
N LEU A 384 -0.12 -15.26 -26.11
CA LEU A 384 1.20 -15.01 -26.71
C LEU A 384 1.37 -15.70 -28.07
N ASP A 385 2.03 -15.01 -29.00
CA ASP A 385 2.44 -15.58 -30.29
C ASP A 385 3.44 -16.73 -30.10
N LEU A 386 3.21 -17.87 -30.76
CA LEU A 386 4.05 -19.07 -30.70
C LEU A 386 5.49 -18.83 -31.19
N THR A 387 5.76 -17.72 -31.87
CA THR A 387 7.13 -17.37 -32.32
C THR A 387 8.07 -16.97 -31.19
N VAL A 388 7.56 -16.59 -30.00
CA VAL A 388 8.36 -16.07 -28.88
C VAL A 388 8.49 -17.03 -27.69
N TRP A 389 7.84 -18.20 -27.73
CA TRP A 389 7.85 -19.18 -26.64
C TRP A 389 7.46 -20.58 -27.12
N SER A 390 7.77 -21.61 -26.32
CA SER A 390 7.44 -23.01 -26.64
C SER A 390 6.77 -23.70 -25.45
N TRP A 391 5.51 -24.10 -25.60
CA TRP A 391 4.74 -24.79 -24.56
C TRP A 391 5.51 -25.96 -23.95
N THR A 392 6.09 -26.82 -24.80
CA THR A 392 6.79 -28.02 -24.37
C THR A 392 8.05 -27.68 -23.57
N GLU A 393 8.79 -26.65 -23.99
CA GLU A 393 9.99 -26.21 -23.28
C GLU A 393 9.64 -25.54 -21.95
N GLU A 394 8.64 -24.65 -21.93
CA GLU A 394 8.17 -23.99 -20.71
C GLU A 394 7.74 -25.02 -19.65
N VAL A 395 6.90 -26.00 -20.03
CA VAL A 395 6.46 -27.05 -19.09
C VAL A 395 7.62 -27.94 -18.63
N CYS A 396 8.58 -28.24 -19.51
CA CYS A 396 9.76 -29.01 -19.14
C CYS A 396 10.59 -28.30 -18.07
N TRP A 397 10.90 -27.02 -18.28
CA TRP A 397 11.71 -26.24 -17.35
C TRP A 397 10.97 -25.84 -16.08
N ALA A 398 9.65 -25.62 -16.16
CA ALA A 398 8.80 -25.46 -14.99
C ALA A 398 8.90 -26.69 -14.08
N LYS A 399 8.79 -27.91 -14.62
CA LYS A 399 8.95 -29.13 -13.80
C LYS A 399 10.34 -29.24 -13.16
N LYS A 400 11.39 -28.89 -13.90
CA LYS A 400 12.76 -28.89 -13.38
C LYS A 400 12.95 -27.93 -12.21
N ILE A 401 12.24 -26.82 -12.11
CA ILE A 401 12.43 -25.89 -10.98
C ILE A 401 12.06 -26.51 -9.62
N ALA A 402 11.14 -27.49 -9.64
CA ALA A 402 10.67 -28.21 -8.46
C ALA A 402 11.57 -29.40 -8.09
N GLU A 403 12.57 -29.75 -8.92
CA GLU A 403 13.55 -30.77 -8.58
C GLU A 403 14.52 -30.25 -7.49
N PRO A 404 15.03 -31.13 -6.61
CA PRO A 404 16.07 -30.79 -5.65
C PRO A 404 17.31 -30.21 -6.35
N PHE A 405 18.05 -29.32 -5.67
CA PHE A 405 19.30 -28.75 -6.21
C PHE A 405 20.42 -29.78 -6.38
N ASP A 406 20.31 -30.92 -5.68
CA ASP A 406 21.24 -32.03 -5.72
C ASP A 406 20.66 -33.17 -6.57
N SER A 407 20.84 -33.08 -7.88
CA SER A 407 20.72 -34.21 -8.81
C SER A 407 21.69 -34.04 -9.96
#